data_AF-A0A9D4V9T0-F1
#
_entry.id   AF-A0A9D4V9T0-F1
#
_cell.length_a   1.000
_cell.length_b   1.000
_cell.length_c   1.000
_cell.angle_alpha   90.00
_cell.angle_beta   90.00
_cell.angle_gamma   90.00
#
_symmetry.space_group_name_H-M   'P 1'
#
loop_
_entity.id
_entity.type
_entity.pdbx_description
1 polymer ?
#
loop_
_entity_poly.entity_id
_entity_poly.type
_entity_poly.pdbx_seq_one_letter_code
_entity_poly.pdbx_strand_id
1 'polypeptide(L)'
;MVEPMQVTLRCANENRDDCHFKLHNIITLTNQGLASALTLTNKDRRPLRFTASVSTAFAIRSSQAVCCVGLDGCEYFSPSEAALKAAQGNQNGSFFEKLKRFVVPFQQDKSKQSETPNGISEVQKHSEGNSNEDQMHWFTEKPGEIISVTNGVHKVYSNPPNKMRITDEGLRRSLLFENRGFENLVVSSPVTDGDKPFISVAYSTVLSPITLDKGESWRGALTKPSFTLQGFFTCIVSYRSRFKAVIP
;
A
#
# COMPACT_ATOMS: atom_id res chain seq x y z
N MET A 1 -31.01 -13.01 -15.25
CA MET A 1 -29.68 -12.45 -14.90
C MET A 1 -29.48 -12.57 -13.40
N VAL A 2 -28.24 -12.62 -12.90
CA VAL A 2 -27.97 -12.54 -11.46
C VAL A 2 -27.78 -11.08 -11.10
N GLU A 3 -28.47 -10.60 -10.06
CA GLU A 3 -28.35 -9.22 -9.60
C GLU A 3 -27.00 -8.95 -8.89
N PRO A 4 -26.46 -7.73 -8.96
CA PRO A 4 -25.21 -7.39 -8.29
C PRO A 4 -25.41 -7.36 -6.76
N MET A 5 -24.67 -8.18 -6.03
CA MET A 5 -24.69 -8.16 -4.57
C MET A 5 -23.89 -6.95 -4.07
N GLN A 6 -24.47 -6.15 -3.17
CA GLN A 6 -23.80 -4.99 -2.59
C GLN A 6 -23.76 -5.06 -1.05
N VAL A 7 -22.56 -4.87 -0.49
CA VAL A 7 -22.30 -4.78 0.95
C VAL A 7 -21.78 -3.38 1.25
N THR A 8 -22.28 -2.74 2.31
CA THR A 8 -21.76 -1.43 2.77
C THR A 8 -21.13 -1.59 4.14
N LEU A 9 -19.80 -1.53 4.19
CA LEU A 9 -19.06 -1.43 5.44
C LEU A 9 -18.98 0.05 5.86
N ARG A 10 -19.07 0.31 7.17
CA ARG A 10 -18.92 1.64 7.76
C ARG A 10 -18.01 1.52 8.97
N CYS A 11 -17.10 2.48 9.15
CA CYS A 11 -16.40 2.58 10.43
C CYS A 11 -17.41 3.00 11.51
N ALA A 12 -17.49 2.24 12.59
CA ALA A 12 -18.30 2.54 13.76
C ALA A 12 -17.37 2.73 14.95
N ASN A 13 -17.34 3.95 15.50
CA ASN A 13 -16.86 4.17 16.86
C ASN A 13 -18.00 3.82 17.84
N GLU A 14 -17.66 3.44 19.07
CA GLU A 14 -18.64 2.94 20.04
C GLU A 14 -19.68 4.02 20.39
N ASN A 15 -19.23 5.26 20.60
CA ASN A 15 -20.07 6.44 20.44
C ASN A 15 -20.16 6.82 18.95
N ARG A 16 -21.35 6.64 18.36
CA ARG A 16 -21.62 6.91 16.93
C ARG A 16 -21.50 8.39 16.55
N ASP A 17 -21.66 9.28 17.52
CA ASP A 17 -21.65 10.74 17.32
C ASP A 17 -20.24 11.36 17.42
N ASP A 18 -19.33 10.77 18.22
CA ASP A 18 -17.92 11.19 18.38
C ASP A 18 -17.00 10.79 17.20
N CYS A 19 -17.57 10.30 16.11
CA CYS A 19 -16.83 10.03 14.87
C CYS A 19 -16.35 11.34 14.22
N HIS A 20 -15.12 11.79 14.50
CA HIS A 20 -14.44 12.92 13.85
C HIS A 20 -14.40 12.84 12.31
N PHE A 21 -14.53 11.64 11.74
CA PHE A 21 -14.69 11.40 10.31
C PHE A 21 -15.71 10.28 10.07
N LYS A 22 -16.20 10.20 8.82
CA LYS A 22 -17.15 9.17 8.37
C LYS A 22 -16.52 8.40 7.21
N LEU A 23 -16.19 7.13 7.43
CA LEU A 23 -15.68 6.22 6.41
C LEU A 23 -16.77 5.24 5.98
N HIS A 24 -17.10 5.23 4.69
CA HIS A 24 -17.91 4.22 4.02
C HIS A 24 -17.06 3.44 3.02
N ASN A 25 -17.23 2.12 2.95
CA ASN A 25 -16.79 1.29 1.84
C ASN A 25 -18.00 0.56 1.25
N ILE A 26 -18.32 0.83 -0.02
CA ILE A 26 -19.34 0.09 -0.77
C ILE A 26 -18.60 -0.97 -1.60
N ILE A 27 -18.87 -2.24 -1.31
CA ILE A 27 -18.33 -3.39 -2.03
C ILE A 27 -19.45 -3.96 -2.89
N THR A 28 -19.23 -4.03 -4.21
CA THR A 28 -20.20 -4.55 -5.18
C THR A 28 -19.60 -5.76 -5.87
N LEU A 29 -20.23 -6.92 -5.71
CA LEU A 29 -19.88 -8.18 -6.39
C LEU A 29 -20.83 -8.39 -7.57
N THR A 30 -20.23 -8.64 -8.73
CA THR A 30 -20.92 -8.93 -9.99
C THR A 30 -20.37 -10.24 -10.58
N ASN A 31 -21.01 -10.77 -11.61
CA ASN A 31 -20.45 -11.90 -12.37
C ASN A 31 -19.08 -11.58 -13.01
N GLN A 32 -18.85 -10.34 -13.45
CA GLN A 32 -17.59 -9.93 -14.08
C GLN A 32 -16.48 -9.56 -13.09
N GLY A 33 -16.83 -8.95 -11.96
CA GLY A 33 -15.88 -8.26 -11.10
C GLY A 33 -16.33 -7.98 -9.67
N LEU A 34 -15.36 -7.73 -8.80
CA LEU A 34 -15.53 -7.09 -7.51
C LEU A 34 -15.09 -5.62 -7.63
N ALA A 35 -15.98 -4.70 -7.31
CA ALA A 35 -15.66 -3.29 -7.12
C ALA A 35 -15.68 -2.94 -5.63
N SER A 36 -14.79 -2.03 -5.21
CA SER A 36 -14.84 -1.37 -3.91
C SER A 36 -14.71 0.13 -4.10
N ALA A 37 -15.65 0.88 -3.54
CA ALA A 37 -15.69 2.34 -3.56
C ALA A 37 -15.65 2.88 -2.14
N LEU A 38 -14.55 3.55 -1.80
CA LEU A 38 -14.36 4.27 -0.54
C LEU A 38 -14.93 5.67 -0.66
N THR A 39 -15.52 6.16 0.42
CA THR A 39 -15.78 7.59 0.61
C THR A 39 -15.46 7.94 2.06
N LEU A 40 -14.57 8.91 2.24
CA LEU A 40 -14.15 9.45 3.53
C LEU A 40 -14.59 10.91 3.60
N THR A 41 -15.43 11.24 4.59
CA THR A 41 -15.89 12.61 4.86
C THR A 41 -15.30 13.09 6.18
N ASN A 42 -14.70 14.28 6.21
CA ASN A 42 -14.30 14.91 7.46
C ASN A 42 -15.53 15.54 8.16
N LYS A 43 -15.77 15.22 9.43
CA LYS A 43 -16.82 15.83 10.25
C LYS A 43 -16.27 16.89 11.22
N ASP A 44 -15.00 16.81 11.58
CA ASP A 44 -14.33 17.70 12.53
C ASP A 44 -14.12 19.11 11.92
N ARG A 45 -13.98 20.11 12.79
CA ARG A 45 -13.55 21.47 12.44
C ARG A 45 -12.06 21.52 12.06
N ARG A 46 -11.27 20.51 12.41
CA ARG A 46 -9.83 20.39 12.10
C ARG A 46 -9.60 19.69 10.76
N PRO A 47 -8.59 20.08 9.96
CA PRO A 47 -8.24 19.38 8.72
C PRO A 47 -7.80 17.94 8.98
N LEU A 48 -8.42 16.98 8.27
CA LEU A 48 -8.16 15.54 8.38
C LEU A 48 -7.12 15.12 7.35
N ARG A 49 -5.89 14.81 7.80
CA ARG A 49 -4.84 14.27 6.93
C ARG A 49 -4.71 12.75 7.06
N PHE A 50 -4.80 12.06 5.93
CA PHE A 50 -4.84 10.59 5.84
C PHE A 50 -4.15 10.05 4.58
N THR A 51 -3.87 8.75 4.59
CA THR A 51 -3.63 7.94 3.39
C THR A 51 -4.70 6.86 3.31
N ALA A 52 -5.07 6.45 2.11
CA ALA A 52 -5.97 5.34 1.85
C ALA A 52 -5.32 4.34 0.89
N SER A 53 -5.71 3.07 1.00
CA SER A 53 -5.36 2.05 0.02
C SER A 53 -6.43 0.97 -0.07
N VAL A 54 -6.57 0.40 -1.26
CA VAL A 54 -7.34 -0.82 -1.50
C VAL A 54 -6.40 -1.84 -2.10
N SER A 55 -6.09 -2.89 -1.35
CA SER A 55 -5.15 -3.94 -1.72
C SER A 55 -5.86 -5.26 -2.05
N THR A 56 -5.20 -6.04 -2.90
CA THR A 56 -5.60 -7.40 -3.26
C THR A 56 -4.36 -8.27 -3.32
N ALA A 57 -4.28 -9.25 -2.43
CA ALA A 57 -3.29 -10.31 -2.47
C ALA A 57 -3.91 -11.51 -3.19
N PHE A 58 -3.23 -12.06 -4.20
CA PHE A 58 -3.70 -13.23 -4.96
C PHE A 58 -2.58 -14.28 -5.07
N ALA A 59 -2.91 -15.53 -4.77
CA ALA A 59 -1.97 -16.65 -4.88
C ALA A 59 -1.58 -16.89 -6.35
N ILE A 60 -0.32 -17.21 -6.60
CA ILE A 60 0.26 -17.45 -7.94
C ILE A 60 1.00 -18.80 -7.99
N ARG A 61 1.40 -19.26 -9.18
CA ARG A 61 2.18 -20.51 -9.33
C ARG A 61 3.69 -20.30 -9.25
N SER A 62 4.21 -19.24 -9.85
CA SER A 62 5.61 -18.82 -9.77
C SER A 62 5.70 -17.33 -10.08
N SER A 63 6.52 -16.59 -9.33
CA SER A 63 6.72 -15.15 -9.52
C SER A 63 7.29 -14.82 -10.91
N GLN A 64 8.15 -15.71 -11.44
CA GLN A 64 8.73 -15.61 -12.79
C GLN A 64 7.68 -15.70 -13.91
N ALA A 65 6.51 -16.29 -13.65
CA ALA A 65 5.44 -16.47 -14.62
C ALA A 65 4.37 -15.36 -14.55
N VAL A 66 4.66 -14.26 -13.85
CA VAL A 66 3.74 -13.12 -13.67
C VAL A 66 4.39 -11.81 -14.11
N CYS A 67 3.65 -11.01 -14.89
CA CYS A 67 4.08 -9.67 -15.30
C CYS A 67 2.98 -8.62 -15.16
N CYS A 68 3.37 -7.39 -14.87
CA CYS A 68 2.54 -6.20 -14.96
C CYS A 68 2.63 -5.60 -16.37
N VAL A 69 1.52 -5.06 -16.88
CA VAL A 69 1.40 -4.48 -18.23
C VAL A 69 0.63 -3.16 -18.17
N GLY A 70 1.17 -2.15 -18.85
CA GLY A 70 0.64 -0.78 -18.89
C GLY A 70 1.37 0.21 -17.97
N LEU A 71 2.44 -0.20 -17.29
CA LEU A 71 3.26 0.68 -16.44
C LEU A 71 4.51 1.22 -17.17
N ASP A 72 4.63 0.97 -18.47
CA ASP A 72 5.66 1.51 -19.36
C ASP A 72 5.83 3.04 -19.16
N GLY A 73 7.04 3.50 -18.88
CA GLY A 73 7.34 4.91 -18.62
C GLY A 73 6.85 5.45 -17.26
N CYS A 74 6.20 4.65 -16.42
CA CYS A 74 5.84 5.07 -15.07
C CYS A 74 7.08 5.16 -14.18
N GLU A 75 7.13 6.22 -13.36
CA GLU A 75 8.14 6.37 -12.32
C GLU A 75 7.79 5.54 -11.08
N TYR A 76 8.80 4.98 -10.42
CA TYR A 76 8.64 4.25 -9.17
C TYR A 76 9.83 4.40 -8.22
N PHE A 77 9.54 4.25 -6.93
CA PHE A 77 10.52 4.01 -5.90
C PHE A 77 10.55 2.51 -5.57
N SER A 78 11.76 1.94 -5.49
CA SER A 78 12.00 0.52 -5.19
C SER A 78 13.12 0.40 -4.14
N PRO A 79 12.81 0.05 -2.88
CA PRO A 79 13.84 -0.04 -1.84
C PRO A 79 14.87 -1.14 -2.10
N SER A 80 14.47 -2.26 -2.71
CA SER A 80 15.38 -3.37 -3.03
C SER A 80 16.34 -2.98 -4.16
N GLU A 81 15.88 -2.30 -5.21
CA GLU A 81 16.76 -1.82 -6.29
C GLU A 81 17.63 -0.64 -5.84
N ALA A 82 17.14 0.22 -4.95
CA ALA A 82 17.95 1.27 -4.32
C ALA A 82 19.08 0.66 -3.47
N ALA A 83 18.79 -0.39 -2.69
CA ALA A 83 19.80 -1.13 -1.93
C ALA A 83 20.81 -1.84 -2.83
N LEU A 84 20.37 -2.45 -3.95
CA LEU A 84 21.26 -3.08 -4.93
C LEU A 84 22.18 -2.06 -5.60
N LYS A 85 21.66 -0.89 -6.02
CA LYS A 85 22.48 0.21 -6.52
C LYS A 85 23.48 0.72 -5.48
N ALA A 86 23.08 0.86 -4.22
CA ALA A 86 23.97 1.30 -3.15
C ALA A 86 25.07 0.27 -2.82
N ALA A 87 24.78 -1.02 -2.91
CA ALA A 87 25.76 -2.10 -2.74
C ALA A 87 26.79 -2.14 -3.89
N GLN A 88 26.38 -1.79 -5.12
CA GLN A 88 27.29 -1.63 -6.27
C GLN A 88 28.08 -0.31 -6.18
N GLY A 89 27.45 0.76 -5.71
CA GLY A 89 28.01 2.11 -5.54
C GLY A 89 28.65 2.38 -4.17
N ASN A 90 29.42 1.43 -3.64
CA ASN A 90 30.29 1.49 -2.45
C ASN A 90 30.08 2.68 -1.46
N GLN A 91 28.92 2.77 -0.78
CA GLN A 91 28.74 3.64 0.39
C GLN A 91 27.83 3.06 1.49
N ASN A 92 28.46 2.74 2.63
CA ASN A 92 27.98 2.85 4.02
C ASN A 92 26.46 2.86 4.31
N GLY A 93 25.87 1.68 4.47
CA GLY A 93 25.23 1.23 5.72
C GLY A 93 23.96 1.90 6.28
N SER A 94 23.57 3.12 5.88
CA SER A 94 22.47 3.86 6.52
C SER A 94 21.06 3.44 6.06
N PHE A 95 20.95 2.83 4.87
CA PHE A 95 19.68 2.64 4.18
C PHE A 95 18.73 1.64 4.86
N PHE A 96 19.27 0.57 5.48
CA PHE A 96 18.47 -0.54 6.01
C PHE A 96 17.61 -0.15 7.23
N GLU A 97 18.08 0.79 8.06
CA GLU A 97 17.29 1.33 9.17
C GLU A 97 16.15 2.25 8.69
N LYS A 98 16.40 3.08 7.67
CA LYS A 98 15.36 3.98 7.09
C LYS A 98 14.20 3.17 6.49
N LEU A 99 14.50 2.00 5.93
CA LEU A 99 13.55 1.08 5.28
C LEU A 99 12.41 0.61 6.21
N LYS A 100 12.67 0.49 7.52
CA LYS A 100 11.68 0.07 8.54
C LYS A 100 10.44 0.98 8.62
N ARG A 101 10.47 2.19 8.04
CA ARG A 101 9.33 3.13 8.01
C ARG A 101 8.28 2.84 6.94
N PHE A 102 8.62 2.03 5.92
CA PHE A 102 7.70 1.67 4.82
C PHE A 102 7.15 0.25 4.93
N VAL A 103 7.76 -0.60 5.75
CA VAL A 103 7.22 -1.92 6.10
C VAL A 103 6.05 -1.74 7.07
N VAL A 104 4.82 -1.76 6.56
CA VAL A 104 3.62 -1.94 7.37
C VAL A 104 3.73 -3.28 8.10
N PRO A 105 3.49 -3.36 9.43
CA PRO A 105 3.71 -4.59 10.17
C PRO A 105 2.68 -5.66 9.80
N PHE A 106 3.05 -6.58 8.90
CA PHE A 106 2.43 -7.89 8.79
C PHE A 106 2.92 -8.77 9.95
N GLN A 107 2.58 -8.36 11.18
CA GLN A 107 3.00 -9.02 12.40
C GLN A 107 2.00 -10.12 12.74
N GLN A 108 2.28 -11.33 12.24
CA GLN A 108 1.55 -12.53 12.63
C GLN A 108 1.96 -12.92 14.06
N ASP A 109 1.02 -12.89 15.01
CA ASP A 109 1.33 -13.10 16.42
C ASP A 109 1.89 -14.50 16.71
N LYS A 110 3.10 -14.52 17.26
CA LYS A 110 3.68 -15.65 18.00
C LYS A 110 4.34 -15.11 19.26
N SER A 111 3.65 -15.29 20.39
CA SER A 111 4.08 -14.86 21.72
C SER A 111 5.41 -15.50 22.13
N LYS A 112 6.30 -14.72 22.74
CA LYS A 112 7.60 -15.20 23.24
C LYS A 112 7.56 -15.53 24.74
N GLN A 113 8.26 -16.60 25.10
CA GLN A 113 9.24 -16.60 26.18
C GLN A 113 10.57 -16.98 25.51
N SER A 114 11.72 -16.35 25.74
CA SER A 114 12.07 -15.19 26.59
C SER A 114 13.17 -14.37 25.82
N GLU A 115 14.18 -13.65 26.34
CA GLU A 115 14.63 -13.27 27.70
C GLU A 115 15.45 -11.95 27.63
N THR A 116 16.17 -11.63 28.71
CA THR A 116 17.09 -10.49 28.93
C THR A 116 18.38 -11.04 29.63
N PRO A 117 19.52 -10.31 29.80
CA PRO A 117 19.60 -8.87 30.07
C PRO A 117 20.86 -8.09 29.61
N ASN A 118 20.91 -6.84 30.12
CA ASN A 118 22.06 -5.93 30.30
C ASN A 118 22.57 -5.09 29.10
N GLY A 119 22.33 -3.78 29.17
CA GLY A 119 23.46 -2.85 29.20
C GLY A 119 23.29 -1.45 28.57
N ILE A 120 23.58 -0.43 29.40
CA ILE A 120 24.20 0.86 29.03
C ILE A 120 23.32 1.93 28.34
N SER A 121 22.75 2.77 29.21
CA SER A 121 22.82 4.26 29.23
C SER A 121 22.24 5.13 28.11
N GLU A 122 21.56 6.20 28.56
CA GLU A 122 21.21 7.37 27.78
C GLU A 122 22.44 8.10 27.23
N VAL A 123 22.34 8.61 25.99
CA VAL A 123 23.17 9.72 25.50
C VAL A 123 22.28 10.73 24.82
N GLN A 124 21.99 11.84 25.50
CA GLN A 124 21.47 13.02 24.82
C GLN A 124 22.57 13.56 23.89
N LYS A 125 22.28 13.58 22.58
CA LYS A 125 23.01 14.43 21.64
C LYS A 125 22.04 15.26 20.83
N HIS A 126 21.99 16.54 21.15
CA HIS A 126 21.70 17.54 20.13
C HIS A 126 22.73 17.38 19.02
N SER A 127 22.27 17.13 17.80
CA SER A 127 23.05 17.29 16.59
C SER A 127 22.16 17.99 15.58
N GLU A 128 22.47 19.26 15.30
CA GLU A 128 21.88 20.02 14.20
C GLU A 128 22.43 19.45 12.90
N GLY A 129 21.83 18.32 12.48
CA GLY A 129 22.20 17.60 11.25
C GLY A 129 21.67 18.36 10.05
N ASN A 130 22.58 18.93 9.27
CA ASN A 130 22.28 19.70 8.07
C ASN A 130 21.31 18.94 7.15
N SER A 131 20.20 19.56 6.77
CA SER A 131 19.11 18.92 6.03
C SER A 131 19.43 18.80 4.54
N ASN A 132 20.43 17.99 4.21
CA ASN A 132 20.56 17.43 2.86
C ASN A 132 19.27 16.66 2.56
N GLU A 133 18.55 17.09 1.53
CA GLU A 133 17.24 16.52 1.21
C GLU A 133 17.38 15.01 0.89
N ASP A 134 16.65 14.17 1.64
CA ASP A 134 16.61 12.71 1.48
C ASP A 134 15.91 12.34 0.16
N GLN A 135 16.57 12.61 -0.97
CA GLN A 135 16.04 12.31 -2.30
C GLN A 135 15.84 10.80 -2.46
N MET A 136 14.58 10.38 -2.50
CA MET A 136 14.22 9.01 -2.92
C MET A 136 14.80 8.77 -4.31
N HIS A 137 15.62 7.73 -4.47
CA HIS A 137 16.12 7.37 -5.80
C HIS A 137 14.97 6.82 -6.63
N TRP A 138 14.47 7.62 -7.56
CA TRP A 138 13.44 7.23 -8.52
C TRP A 138 14.01 6.40 -9.68
N PHE A 139 13.17 5.51 -10.19
CA PHE A 139 13.39 4.62 -11.31
C PHE A 139 12.24 4.82 -12.30
N THR A 140 12.41 4.40 -13.55
CA THR A 140 11.38 4.48 -14.59
C THR A 140 11.33 3.14 -15.32
N GLU A 141 10.14 2.57 -15.54
CA GLU A 141 10.01 1.32 -16.30
C GLU A 141 10.30 1.60 -17.78
N LYS A 142 11.13 0.78 -18.44
CA LYS A 142 11.48 1.01 -19.84
C LYS A 142 10.31 0.62 -20.76
N PRO A 143 9.98 1.42 -21.79
CA PRO A 143 8.94 1.06 -22.76
C PRO A 143 9.20 -0.31 -23.41
N GLY A 144 8.20 -1.18 -23.43
CA GLY A 144 8.28 -2.52 -24.02
C GLY A 144 9.05 -3.56 -23.20
N GLU A 145 9.56 -3.23 -22.01
CA GLU A 145 10.15 -4.21 -21.10
C GLU A 145 9.05 -4.94 -20.31
N ILE A 146 9.08 -6.27 -20.30
CA ILE A 146 8.10 -7.07 -19.55
C ILE A 146 8.43 -6.94 -18.06
N ILE A 147 7.58 -6.21 -17.32
CA ILE A 147 7.75 -5.95 -15.88
C ILE A 147 7.44 -7.24 -15.10
N SER A 148 8.44 -8.10 -14.98
CA SER A 148 8.41 -9.35 -14.24
C SER A 148 8.30 -9.09 -12.73
N VAL A 149 7.34 -9.73 -12.06
CA VAL A 149 7.11 -9.53 -10.62
C VAL A 149 7.96 -10.53 -9.84
N THR A 150 9.26 -10.22 -9.67
CA THR A 150 10.25 -11.11 -9.05
C THR A 150 10.03 -11.33 -7.55
N ASN A 151 10.61 -12.41 -7.01
CA ASN A 151 10.51 -12.75 -5.58
C ASN A 151 11.14 -11.62 -4.73
N GLY A 152 10.44 -11.11 -3.72
CA GLY A 152 10.91 -9.97 -2.91
C GLY A 152 10.79 -8.58 -3.54
N VAL A 153 10.11 -8.41 -4.68
CA VAL A 153 9.88 -7.08 -5.28
C VAL A 153 8.95 -6.23 -4.42
N HIS A 154 9.24 -4.92 -4.32
CA HIS A 154 8.36 -3.92 -3.72
C HIS A 154 8.54 -2.58 -4.45
N LYS A 155 7.67 -2.31 -5.43
CA LYS A 155 7.67 -1.07 -6.22
C LYS A 155 6.49 -0.18 -5.83
N VAL A 156 6.74 1.10 -5.60
CA VAL A 156 5.72 2.13 -5.36
C VAL A 156 5.77 3.13 -6.52
N TYR A 157 4.81 3.02 -7.43
CA TYR A 157 4.67 3.87 -8.61
C TYR A 157 3.94 5.17 -8.26
N SER A 158 4.47 6.30 -8.75
CA SER A 158 3.77 7.59 -8.81
C SER A 158 2.91 7.67 -10.08
N ASN A 159 1.79 8.39 -10.02
CA ASN A 159 0.90 8.68 -11.15
C ASN A 159 0.61 7.47 -12.08
N PRO A 160 0.26 6.29 -11.54
CA PRO A 160 0.05 5.08 -12.32
C PRO A 160 -1.17 5.22 -13.24
N PRO A 161 -1.28 4.41 -14.31
CA PRO A 161 -2.45 4.42 -15.16
C PRO A 161 -3.72 4.05 -14.38
N ASN A 162 -4.85 4.63 -14.81
CA ASN A 162 -6.18 4.27 -14.32
C ASN A 162 -6.57 2.83 -14.67
N LYS A 163 -5.84 2.14 -15.56
CA LYS A 163 -6.00 0.72 -15.85
C LYS A 163 -4.64 0.03 -15.92
N MET A 164 -4.48 -1.08 -15.21
CA MET A 164 -3.30 -1.96 -15.28
C MET A 164 -3.76 -3.40 -15.45
N ARG A 165 -3.06 -4.19 -16.26
CA ARG A 165 -3.28 -5.63 -16.38
C ARG A 165 -2.11 -6.40 -15.76
N ILE A 166 -2.42 -7.46 -15.01
CA ILE A 166 -1.44 -8.45 -14.58
C ILE A 166 -1.68 -9.72 -15.40
N THR A 167 -0.65 -10.24 -16.04
CA THR A 167 -0.68 -11.54 -16.73
C THR A 167 -0.06 -12.59 -15.80
N ASP A 168 -0.74 -13.70 -15.57
CA ASP A 168 -0.24 -14.85 -14.82
C ASP A 168 -0.32 -16.07 -15.72
N GLU A 169 0.76 -16.33 -16.46
CA GLU A 169 0.89 -17.47 -17.37
C GLU A 169 0.93 -18.79 -16.59
N GLY A 170 1.46 -18.75 -15.37
CA GLY A 170 1.50 -19.88 -14.46
C GLY A 170 0.10 -20.45 -14.16
N LEU A 171 -0.92 -19.59 -14.08
CA LEU A 171 -2.34 -19.95 -13.91
C LEU A 171 -3.22 -19.58 -15.13
N ARG A 172 -2.61 -19.26 -16.28
CA ARG A 172 -3.27 -18.89 -17.56
C ARG A 172 -4.43 -17.90 -17.42
N ARG A 173 -4.19 -16.79 -16.74
CA ARG A 173 -5.21 -15.75 -16.45
C ARG A 173 -4.66 -14.33 -16.62
N SER A 174 -5.55 -13.38 -16.87
CA SER A 174 -5.25 -11.94 -16.83
C SER A 174 -6.15 -11.24 -15.83
N LEU A 175 -5.58 -10.41 -14.97
CA LEU A 175 -6.29 -9.60 -13.97
C LEU A 175 -6.25 -8.13 -14.40
N LEU A 176 -7.38 -7.59 -14.86
CA LEU A 176 -7.53 -6.16 -15.16
C LEU A 176 -7.99 -5.40 -13.91
N PHE A 177 -7.18 -4.43 -13.47
CA PHE A 177 -7.50 -3.52 -12.39
C PHE A 177 -7.87 -2.15 -12.97
N GLU A 178 -8.98 -1.57 -12.50
CA GLU A 178 -9.40 -0.20 -12.85
C GLU A 178 -9.46 0.69 -11.61
N ASN A 179 -8.58 1.69 -11.55
CA ASN A 179 -8.46 2.70 -10.51
C ASN A 179 -9.30 3.94 -10.84
N ARG A 180 -9.88 4.56 -9.81
CA ARG A 180 -10.29 5.98 -9.81
C ARG A 180 -9.93 6.62 -8.47
N GLY A 181 -9.21 7.74 -8.48
CA GLY A 181 -8.99 8.58 -7.30
C GLY A 181 -7.84 8.18 -6.37
N PHE A 182 -7.07 7.13 -6.70
CA PHE A 182 -5.76 6.86 -6.08
C PHE A 182 -4.63 7.33 -6.99
N GLU A 183 -3.64 8.02 -6.42
CA GLU A 183 -2.51 8.62 -7.16
C GLU A 183 -1.25 7.75 -7.19
N ASN A 184 -1.24 6.63 -6.46
CA ASN A 184 -0.09 5.75 -6.33
C ASN A 184 -0.50 4.28 -6.47
N LEU A 185 0.43 3.45 -6.92
CA LEU A 185 0.24 2.00 -7.05
C LEU A 185 1.41 1.29 -6.36
N VAL A 186 1.11 0.32 -5.50
CA VAL A 186 2.10 -0.58 -4.90
C VAL A 186 1.95 -1.96 -5.54
N VAL A 187 3.05 -2.50 -6.06
CA VAL A 187 3.16 -3.90 -6.50
C VAL A 187 4.23 -4.57 -5.65
N SER A 188 3.88 -5.67 -4.98
CA SER A 188 4.83 -6.40 -4.15
C SER A 188 4.63 -7.92 -4.15
N SER A 189 5.74 -8.65 -4.10
CA SER A 189 5.80 -10.05 -3.68
C SER A 189 6.68 -10.11 -2.43
N PRO A 190 6.26 -10.76 -1.34
CA PRO A 190 7.20 -11.09 -0.27
C PRO A 190 8.28 -12.05 -0.81
N VAL A 191 9.37 -12.22 -0.05
CA VAL A 191 10.27 -13.36 -0.23
C VAL A 191 9.64 -14.56 0.47
N THR A 192 9.10 -15.52 -0.28
CA THR A 192 8.61 -16.79 0.26
C THR A 192 9.70 -17.85 0.21
N ASP A 193 10.07 -18.40 1.37
CA ASP A 193 10.85 -19.63 1.49
C ASP A 193 9.92 -20.77 1.94
N GLY A 194 9.75 -21.79 1.10
CA GLY A 194 8.78 -22.88 1.27
C GLY A 194 7.28 -22.49 1.16
N ASP A 195 6.91 -21.25 1.49
CA ASP A 195 5.53 -20.77 1.50
C ASP A 195 4.91 -20.59 0.09
N LYS A 196 3.57 -20.60 0.02
CA LYS A 196 2.86 -20.40 -1.25
C LYS A 196 3.03 -18.96 -1.76
N PRO A 197 3.61 -18.74 -2.96
CA PRO A 197 3.85 -17.39 -3.46
C PRO A 197 2.53 -16.68 -3.80
N PHE A 198 2.48 -15.39 -3.49
CA PHE A 198 1.37 -14.49 -3.81
C PHE A 198 1.91 -13.12 -4.20
N ILE A 199 1.14 -12.39 -5.00
CA ILE A 199 1.42 -10.98 -5.30
C ILE A 199 0.33 -10.13 -4.66
N SER A 200 0.74 -9.04 -4.03
CA SER A 200 -0.11 -7.97 -3.53
C SER A 200 -0.05 -6.78 -4.48
N VAL A 201 -1.22 -6.32 -4.92
CA VAL A 201 -1.37 -5.08 -5.67
C VAL A 201 -2.32 -4.16 -4.91
N ALA A 202 -1.89 -2.91 -4.69
CA ALA A 202 -2.66 -1.92 -3.95
C ALA A 202 -2.60 -0.54 -4.61
N TYR A 203 -3.76 -0.04 -5.04
CA TYR A 203 -3.88 1.39 -5.37
C TYR A 203 -4.03 2.18 -4.06
N SER A 204 -3.30 3.30 -3.96
CA SER A 204 -3.12 4.03 -2.70
C SER A 204 -2.84 5.53 -2.88
N THR A 205 -2.82 6.26 -1.76
CA THR A 205 -2.40 7.67 -1.65
C THR A 205 -1.24 7.80 -0.65
N VAL A 206 -0.31 6.85 -0.69
CA VAL A 206 0.78 6.71 0.30
C VAL A 206 1.89 7.76 0.15
N LEU A 207 2.18 8.20 -1.08
CA LEU A 207 3.14 9.26 -1.39
C LEU A 207 2.52 10.65 -1.28
N SER A 208 1.22 10.75 -1.58
CA SER A 208 0.40 11.96 -1.52
C SER A 208 -0.68 11.89 -0.42
N PRO A 209 -0.36 12.07 0.88
CA PRO A 209 -1.38 12.01 1.94
C PRO A 209 -2.35 13.19 1.84
N ILE A 210 -3.58 12.88 1.44
CA ILE A 210 -4.71 13.78 1.24
C ILE A 210 -5.04 14.50 2.55
N THR A 211 -5.42 15.77 2.46
CA THR A 211 -6.00 16.56 3.54
C THR A 211 -7.42 16.96 3.15
N LEU A 212 -8.37 16.88 4.09
CA LEU A 212 -9.77 17.29 3.90
C LEU A 212 -10.15 18.31 4.98
N ASP A 213 -10.67 19.46 4.59
CA ASP A 213 -11.26 20.45 5.49
C ASP A 213 -12.67 20.03 5.95
N LYS A 214 -13.26 20.80 6.86
CA LYS A 214 -14.54 20.45 7.52
C LYS A 214 -15.66 20.24 6.49
N GLY A 215 -16.22 19.04 6.47
CA GLY A 215 -17.33 18.65 5.59
C GLY A 215 -16.89 18.17 4.20
N GLU A 216 -15.63 18.33 3.83
CA GLU A 216 -15.11 17.82 2.56
C GLU A 216 -15.11 16.29 2.54
N SER A 217 -15.18 15.73 1.33
CA SER A 217 -15.20 14.28 1.11
C SER A 217 -14.30 13.86 -0.04
N TRP A 218 -13.42 12.90 0.21
CA TRP A 218 -12.64 12.21 -0.83
C TRP A 218 -13.29 10.87 -1.19
N ARG A 219 -13.06 10.42 -2.44
CA ARG A 219 -13.50 9.12 -2.96
C ARG A 219 -12.39 8.48 -3.79
N GLY A 220 -12.06 7.24 -3.44
CA GLY A 220 -11.23 6.34 -4.24
C GLY A 220 -11.98 5.05 -4.53
N ALA A 221 -11.78 4.45 -5.70
CA ALA A 221 -12.40 3.18 -6.08
C ALA A 221 -11.44 2.28 -6.86
N LEU A 222 -11.60 0.97 -6.67
CA LEU A 222 -10.87 -0.06 -7.40
C LEU A 222 -11.85 -1.14 -7.88
N THR A 223 -11.82 -1.45 -9.18
CA THR A 223 -12.51 -2.59 -9.79
C THR A 223 -11.50 -3.64 -10.22
N LYS A 224 -11.82 -4.92 -10.02
CA LYS A 224 -10.98 -6.09 -10.37
C LYS A 224 -11.84 -7.31 -10.70
N PRO A 225 -11.32 -8.39 -11.32
CA PRO A 225 -12.15 -9.50 -11.78
C PRO A 225 -12.65 -10.43 -10.65
N SER A 226 -13.81 -11.03 -10.86
CA SER A 226 -14.53 -11.86 -9.87
C SER A 226 -13.81 -13.16 -9.53
N PHE A 227 -13.09 -13.76 -10.50
CA PHE A 227 -12.34 -15.02 -10.34
C PHE A 227 -11.07 -14.90 -9.47
N THR A 228 -10.83 -13.76 -8.82
CA THR A 228 -9.70 -13.52 -7.91
C THR A 228 -9.97 -13.98 -6.46
N LEU A 229 -10.99 -14.82 -6.23
CA LEU A 229 -11.43 -15.23 -4.88
C LEU A 229 -10.49 -16.20 -4.14
N GLN A 230 -9.45 -16.75 -4.80
CA GLN A 230 -8.30 -17.36 -4.11
C GLN A 230 -7.29 -16.27 -3.70
N GLY A 231 -7.75 -15.34 -2.87
CA GLY A 231 -6.99 -14.16 -2.50
C GLY A 231 -7.68 -13.31 -1.42
N PHE A 232 -6.89 -12.54 -0.69
CA PHE A 232 -7.39 -11.63 0.33
C PHE A 232 -7.68 -10.25 -0.28
N PHE A 233 -8.79 -9.65 0.14
CA PHE A 233 -9.16 -8.27 -0.19
C PHE A 233 -9.12 -7.44 1.09
N THR A 234 -8.34 -6.35 1.07
CA THR A 234 -8.19 -5.48 2.24
C THR A 234 -8.34 -4.03 1.83
N CYS A 235 -9.12 -3.29 2.62
CA CYS A 235 -9.22 -1.84 2.56
C CYS A 235 -8.55 -1.27 3.81
N ILE A 236 -7.58 -0.37 3.64
CA ILE A 236 -6.88 0.28 4.76
C ILE A 236 -6.99 1.79 4.60
N VAL A 237 -7.43 2.47 5.66
CA VAL A 237 -7.39 3.94 5.77
C VAL A 237 -6.59 4.29 7.01
N SER A 238 -5.46 4.96 6.82
CA SER A 238 -4.51 5.31 7.87
C SER A 238 -4.48 6.83 8.04
N TYR A 239 -4.91 7.32 9.19
CA TYR A 239 -4.95 8.75 9.49
C TYR A 239 -4.01 9.09 10.65
N ARG A 240 -3.46 10.31 10.67
CA ARG A 240 -2.67 10.81 11.80
C ARG A 240 -3.46 11.88 12.54
N SER A 241 -4.21 11.48 13.58
CA SER A 241 -4.76 12.47 14.51
C SER A 241 -3.63 13.15 15.28
N ARG A 242 -3.53 14.48 15.17
CA ARG A 242 -2.67 15.29 16.03
C ARG A 242 -3.36 15.60 17.35
N PHE A 243 -3.61 14.56 18.16
CA PHE A 243 -3.95 14.75 19.58
C PHE A 243 -2.69 15.20 20.36
N LYS A 244 -2.32 16.48 20.20
CA LYS A 244 -1.65 17.18 21.31
C LYS A 244 -2.71 17.38 22.39
N ALA A 245 -2.63 16.60 23.46
CA ALA A 245 -3.34 16.92 24.69
C ALA A 245 -2.74 18.22 25.23
N VAL A 246 -3.48 19.33 25.09
CA VAL A 246 -3.25 20.51 25.92
C VAL A 246 -3.92 20.18 27.25
N ILE A 247 -3.13 19.60 28.15
CA ILE A 247 -3.51 19.50 29.56
C ILE A 247 -3.46 20.95 30.10
N PRO A 248 -4.52 21.46 30.73
CA PRO A 248 -4.55 22.81 31.30
C PRO A 248 -3.69 22.93 32.57
#